data_AF-A0A7G8BJU9-F1
#
_entry.id   AF-A0A7G8BJU9-F1
#
_cell.length_a   1.000
_cell.length_b   1.000
_cell.length_c   1.000
_cell.angle_alpha   90.00
_cell.angle_beta   90.00
_cell.angle_gamma   90.00
#
_symmetry.space_group_name_H-M   'P 1'
#
loop_
_entity.id
_entity.type
_entity.pdbx_description
1 polymer ?
#
loop_
_entity_poly.entity_id
_entity_poly.type
_entity_poly.pdbx_seq_one_letter_code
_entity_poly.pdbx_strand_id
1 'polypeptide(L)'
;MASKATPLIPFQSTTATQSSPTALATDHSLLELDFELDALLDQIQDEIDDQGEASAGAMERLQLFCQAMDVKIDRIGRFLRVMETRAEHCKKESARYAARARRALSKIERTESMVLYYLPSHDLKKIESHEFTLKRNKNSQNSVEITQPDSIPNHLRRFEAKIDGPLWIEVIEALPKTLAEPLAASVKSEPSNSAIKQHIANGGMIEGASIKRGYHLRIE
;
A
#
# COMPACT_ATOMS: atom_id res chain seq x y z
N MET A 1 64.66 30.01 -48.33
CA MET A 1 65.67 28.95 -48.12
C MET A 1 65.24 28.07 -46.96
N ALA A 2 65.51 26.77 -47.09
CA ALA A 2 65.30 25.64 -46.17
C ALA A 2 65.74 25.90 -44.70
N SER A 3 65.43 25.14 -43.64
CA SER A 3 64.89 23.78 -43.44
C SER A 3 64.50 23.61 -41.96
N LYS A 4 63.43 22.82 -41.73
CA LYS A 4 63.11 21.89 -40.61
C LYS A 4 63.84 21.99 -39.26
N ALA A 5 63.04 21.90 -38.19
CA ALA A 5 63.05 20.72 -37.29
C ALA A 5 61.80 20.72 -36.39
N THR A 6 60.96 19.69 -36.51
CA THR A 6 60.20 19.14 -35.37
C THR A 6 61.04 18.01 -34.80
N PRO A 7 61.04 17.79 -33.47
CA PRO A 7 60.39 16.56 -33.01
C PRO A 7 59.61 16.66 -31.68
N LEU A 8 58.57 15.82 -31.59
CA LEU A 8 58.15 14.92 -30.48
C LEU A 8 57.94 15.56 -29.09
N ILE A 9 56.81 15.38 -28.39
CA ILE A 9 56.17 14.14 -27.91
C ILE A 9 54.67 14.44 -27.60
N PRO A 10 53.73 13.49 -27.82
CA PRO A 10 52.35 13.62 -27.34
C PRO A 10 52.27 13.44 -25.81
N PHE A 11 51.63 14.37 -25.11
CA PHE A 11 51.19 14.15 -23.73
C PHE A 11 50.11 13.05 -23.75
N GLN A 12 50.49 11.81 -23.47
CA GLN A 12 49.57 10.82 -22.95
C GLN A 12 49.30 11.17 -21.48
N SER A 13 48.32 12.01 -21.24
CA SER A 13 47.62 12.00 -19.95
C SER A 13 46.67 10.81 -19.97
N THR A 14 47.20 9.62 -19.66
CA THR A 14 46.38 8.50 -19.20
C THR A 14 45.89 8.87 -17.80
N THR A 15 44.84 9.68 -17.74
CA THR A 15 44.02 9.80 -16.54
C THR A 15 43.39 8.44 -16.31
N ALA A 16 43.97 7.63 -15.43
CA ALA A 16 43.24 6.57 -14.76
C ALA A 16 42.04 7.26 -14.11
N THR A 17 40.84 7.03 -14.64
CA THR A 17 39.60 7.55 -14.09
C THR A 17 39.49 7.03 -12.66
N GLN A 18 39.81 7.85 -11.66
CA GLN A 18 39.46 7.54 -10.28
C GLN A 18 37.93 7.45 -10.24
N SER A 19 37.42 6.23 -10.08
CA SER A 19 35.99 5.97 -9.98
C SER A 19 35.47 6.68 -8.73
N SER A 20 34.49 7.57 -8.89
CA SER A 20 33.84 8.23 -7.75
C SER A 20 32.83 7.29 -7.07
N PRO A 21 32.52 7.47 -5.77
CA PRO A 21 31.52 6.64 -5.08
C PRO A 21 30.16 6.65 -5.78
N THR A 22 29.78 7.80 -6.33
CA THR A 22 28.53 7.99 -7.08
C THR A 22 28.53 7.22 -8.40
N ALA A 23 29.66 7.18 -9.12
CA ALA A 23 29.78 6.41 -10.35
C ALA A 23 29.70 4.91 -10.06
N LEU A 24 30.47 4.43 -9.08
CA LEU A 24 30.46 3.03 -8.65
C LEU A 24 29.06 2.58 -8.20
N ALA A 25 28.39 3.40 -7.39
CA ALA A 25 27.01 3.19 -6.95
C ALA A 25 25.95 3.33 -8.06
N THR A 26 26.32 3.79 -9.25
CA THR A 26 25.40 3.82 -10.39
C THR A 26 25.55 2.57 -11.23
N ASP A 27 26.79 2.16 -11.45
CA ASP A 27 27.14 1.07 -12.35
C ASP A 27 26.92 -0.32 -11.74
N HIS A 28 26.91 -0.43 -10.40
CA HIS A 28 26.74 -1.70 -9.68
C HIS A 28 25.49 -1.67 -8.81
N SER A 29 24.84 -2.81 -8.61
CA SER A 29 23.81 -3.04 -7.58
C SER A 29 24.44 -3.19 -6.19
N LEU A 30 23.63 -3.12 -5.13
CA LEU A 30 24.12 -3.35 -3.76
C LEU A 30 24.75 -4.75 -3.59
N LEU A 31 24.19 -5.77 -4.26
CA LEU A 31 24.69 -7.13 -4.18
C LEU A 31 26.01 -7.31 -4.94
N GLU A 32 26.15 -6.62 -6.08
CA GLU A 32 27.41 -6.64 -6.83
C GLU A 32 28.52 -5.91 -6.06
N LEU A 33 28.21 -4.78 -5.41
CA LEU A 33 29.15 -4.10 -4.53
C LEU A 33 29.58 -4.97 -3.34
N ASP A 34 28.65 -5.72 -2.75
CA ASP A 34 28.91 -6.63 -1.63
C ASP A 34 29.83 -7.79 -2.04
N PHE A 35 29.57 -8.40 -3.20
CA PHE A 35 30.41 -9.48 -3.74
C PHE A 35 31.82 -9.01 -4.10
N GLU A 36 31.96 -7.84 -4.71
CA GLU A 36 33.27 -7.26 -5.03
C GLU A 36 34.04 -6.83 -3.77
N LEU A 37 33.32 -6.39 -2.73
CA LEU A 37 33.91 -6.06 -1.44
C LEU A 37 34.45 -7.31 -0.73
N ASP A 38 33.72 -8.42 -0.76
CA ASP A 38 34.16 -9.71 -0.19
C ASP A 38 35.49 -10.16 -0.82
N ALA A 39 35.57 -10.14 -2.16
CA ALA A 39 36.80 -10.47 -2.87
C ALA A 39 37.96 -9.51 -2.57
N LEU A 40 37.68 -8.23 -2.33
CA LEU A 40 38.70 -7.24 -1.94
C LEU A 40 39.21 -7.49 -0.52
N LEU A 41 38.35 -7.92 0.39
CA LEU A 41 38.74 -8.25 1.77
C LEU A 41 39.65 -9.49 1.81
N ASP A 42 39.36 -10.51 1.01
CA ASP A 42 40.24 -11.67 0.84
C ASP A 42 41.62 -11.24 0.33
N GLN A 43 41.67 -10.37 -0.70
CA GLN A 43 42.92 -9.83 -1.22
C GLN A 43 43.71 -9.05 -0.16
N ILE A 44 43.02 -8.22 0.65
CA ILE A 44 43.66 -7.45 1.73
C ILE A 44 44.26 -8.40 2.77
N GLN A 45 43.56 -9.49 3.10
CA GLN A 45 44.04 -10.49 4.05
C GLN A 45 45.30 -11.19 3.53
N ASP A 46 45.30 -11.60 2.26
CA ASP A 46 46.48 -12.20 1.61
C ASP A 46 47.69 -11.23 1.63
N GLU A 47 47.47 -9.94 1.34
CA GLU A 47 48.52 -8.91 1.39
C GLU A 47 49.11 -8.75 2.80
N ILE A 48 48.26 -8.75 3.83
CA ILE A 48 48.72 -8.66 5.23
C ILE A 48 49.52 -9.90 5.63
N ASP A 49 49.07 -11.09 5.25
CA ASP A 49 49.74 -12.34 5.61
C ASP A 49 51.11 -12.46 4.93
N ASP A 50 51.23 -11.99 3.68
CA ASP A 50 52.47 -12.03 2.90
C ASP A 50 53.45 -10.89 3.22
N GLN A 51 52.95 -9.67 3.43
CA GLN A 51 53.76 -8.44 3.50
C GLN A 51 53.73 -7.77 4.88
N GLY A 52 52.87 -8.23 5.78
CA GLY A 52 52.67 -7.68 7.13
C GLY A 52 51.75 -6.45 7.19
N GLU A 53 51.36 -5.89 6.03
CA GLU A 53 50.46 -4.74 5.94
C GLU A 53 49.68 -4.74 4.61
N ALA A 54 48.49 -4.13 4.63
CA ALA A 54 47.66 -3.97 3.43
C ALA A 54 48.17 -2.83 2.55
N SER A 55 48.03 -2.97 1.23
CA SER A 55 48.42 -1.90 0.31
C SER A 55 47.51 -0.68 0.43
N ALA A 56 48.09 0.52 0.25
CA ALA A 56 47.34 1.78 0.26
C ALA A 56 46.23 1.80 -0.80
N GLY A 57 46.47 1.20 -1.98
CA GLY A 57 45.48 1.08 -3.05
C GLY A 57 44.30 0.18 -2.69
N ALA A 58 44.53 -0.93 -1.99
CA ALA A 58 43.45 -1.80 -1.52
C ALA A 58 42.60 -1.09 -0.45
N MET A 59 43.23 -0.36 0.47
CA MET A 59 42.52 0.43 1.49
C MET A 59 41.73 1.61 0.89
N GLU A 60 42.26 2.31 -0.11
CA GLU A 60 41.53 3.36 -0.85
C GLU A 60 40.31 2.78 -1.58
N ARG A 61 40.48 1.61 -2.20
CA ARG A 61 39.38 0.92 -2.88
C ARG A 61 38.31 0.48 -1.89
N LEU A 62 38.69 -0.08 -0.73
CA LEU A 62 37.77 -0.44 0.34
C LEU A 62 36.93 0.75 0.78
N GLN A 63 37.57 1.90 1.03
CA GLN A 63 36.88 3.12 1.42
C GLN A 63 35.89 3.60 0.33
N LEU A 64 36.27 3.48 -0.94
CA LEU A 64 35.41 3.82 -2.08
C LEU A 64 34.15 2.94 -2.15
N PHE A 65 34.27 1.63 -1.92
CA PHE A 65 33.13 0.71 -1.88
C PHE A 65 32.18 1.03 -0.72
N CYS A 66 32.71 1.30 0.49
CA CYS A 66 31.89 1.72 1.63
C CYS A 66 31.06 2.98 1.30
N GLN A 67 31.70 4.00 0.72
CA GLN A 67 31.00 5.22 0.31
C GLN A 67 29.97 4.98 -0.79
N ALA A 68 30.22 4.07 -1.72
CA ALA A 68 29.26 3.72 -2.77
C ALA A 68 28.02 3.02 -2.19
N MET A 69 28.19 2.18 -1.16
CA MET A 69 27.06 1.56 -0.44
C MET A 69 26.20 2.61 0.27
N ASP A 70 26.80 3.59 0.93
CA ASP A 70 26.06 4.71 1.56
C ASP A 70 25.20 5.45 0.53
N VAL A 71 25.78 5.76 -0.63
CA VAL A 71 25.05 6.42 -1.73
C VAL A 71 23.86 5.59 -2.21
N LYS A 72 23.97 4.25 -2.25
CA LYS A 72 22.86 3.36 -2.60
C LYS A 72 21.76 3.36 -1.54
N ILE A 73 22.12 3.26 -0.26
CA ILE A 73 21.18 3.31 0.86
C ILE A 73 20.39 4.62 0.80
N ASP A 74 21.07 5.75 0.60
CA ASP A 74 20.44 7.06 0.46
C ASP A 74 19.48 7.14 -0.73
N ARG A 75 19.85 6.54 -1.87
CA ARG A 75 18.98 6.49 -3.06
C ARG A 75 17.71 5.70 -2.79
N ILE A 76 17.81 4.56 -2.09
CA ILE A 76 16.66 3.74 -1.70
C ILE A 76 15.76 4.51 -0.73
N GLY A 77 16.34 5.13 0.31
CA GLY A 77 15.61 5.95 1.27
C GLY A 77 14.87 7.11 0.60
N ARG A 78 15.55 7.86 -0.28
CA ARG A 78 14.93 8.95 -1.06
C ARG A 78 13.80 8.45 -1.96
N PHE A 79 13.98 7.33 -2.65
CA PHE A 79 12.94 6.75 -3.49
C PHE A 79 11.68 6.41 -2.66
N LEU A 80 11.85 5.75 -1.52
CA LEU A 80 10.72 5.40 -0.65
C LEU A 80 9.98 6.64 -0.13
N ARG A 81 10.69 7.68 0.32
CA ARG A 81 10.08 8.96 0.73
C ARG A 81 9.29 9.64 -0.40
N VAL A 82 9.82 9.62 -1.62
CA VAL A 82 9.12 10.12 -2.81
C VAL A 82 7.84 9.32 -3.07
N MET A 83 7.90 7.99 -2.95
CA MET A 83 6.75 7.12 -3.16
C MET A 83 5.69 7.28 -2.06
N GLU A 84 6.08 7.47 -0.79
CA GLU A 84 5.17 7.82 0.31
C GLU A 84 4.39 9.11 0.00
N THR A 85 5.13 10.16 -0.37
CA THR A 85 4.54 11.46 -0.75
C THR A 85 3.58 11.33 -1.93
N ARG A 86 3.97 10.55 -2.95
CA ARG A 86 3.13 10.28 -4.12
C ARG A 86 1.85 9.54 -3.74
N ALA A 87 1.95 8.53 -2.88
CA ALA A 87 0.79 7.77 -2.41
C ALA A 87 -0.19 8.67 -1.64
N GLU A 88 0.30 9.55 -0.77
CA GLU A 88 -0.54 10.53 -0.07
C GLU A 88 -1.23 11.50 -1.01
N HIS A 89 -0.50 12.01 -2.01
CA HIS A 89 -1.08 12.88 -3.03
C HIS A 89 -2.22 12.18 -3.79
N CYS A 90 -2.01 10.94 -4.24
CA CYS A 90 -3.04 10.15 -4.90
C CYS A 90 -4.26 9.91 -3.99
N LYS A 91 -4.07 9.65 -2.69
CA LYS A 91 -5.17 9.52 -1.72
C LYS A 91 -5.99 10.81 -1.59
N LYS A 92 -5.32 11.96 -1.52
CA LYS A 92 -5.98 13.28 -1.46
C LYS A 92 -6.79 13.54 -2.73
N GLU A 93 -6.24 13.24 -3.90
CA GLU A 93 -6.94 13.40 -5.17
C GLU A 93 -8.15 12.46 -5.29
N SER A 94 -7.99 11.18 -4.92
CA SER A 94 -9.11 10.23 -4.87
C SER A 94 -10.25 10.75 -3.97
N ALA A 95 -9.93 11.25 -2.77
CA ALA A 95 -10.91 11.82 -1.87
C ALA A 95 -11.62 13.06 -2.47
N ARG A 96 -10.88 13.90 -3.19
CA ARG A 96 -11.41 15.08 -3.90
C ARG A 96 -12.41 14.68 -4.99
N TYR A 97 -12.07 13.69 -5.81
CA TYR A 97 -12.96 13.17 -6.84
C TYR A 97 -14.19 12.47 -6.25
N ALA A 98 -14.02 11.68 -5.18
CA ALA A 98 -15.14 11.08 -4.46
C ALA A 98 -16.11 12.14 -3.91
N ALA A 99 -15.58 13.23 -3.33
CA ALA A 99 -16.41 14.34 -2.87
C ALA A 99 -17.13 15.05 -4.03
N ARG A 100 -16.47 15.22 -5.18
CA ARG A 100 -17.09 15.79 -6.39
C ARG A 100 -18.21 14.90 -6.93
N ALA A 101 -18.00 13.59 -6.96
CA ALA A 101 -19.02 12.62 -7.38
C ALA A 101 -20.24 12.70 -6.45
N ARG A 102 -20.03 12.70 -5.13
CA ARG A 102 -21.12 12.89 -4.14
C ARG A 102 -21.93 14.17 -4.40
N ARG A 103 -21.25 15.31 -4.64
CA ARG A 103 -21.93 16.56 -4.98
C ARG A 103 -22.75 16.49 -6.26
N ALA A 104 -22.26 15.77 -7.28
CA ALA A 104 -23.00 15.58 -8.53
C ALA A 104 -24.25 14.72 -8.30
N LEU A 105 -24.12 13.61 -7.56
CA LEU A 105 -25.24 12.75 -7.18
C LEU A 105 -26.30 13.53 -6.40
N SER A 106 -25.91 14.31 -5.39
CA SER A 106 -26.87 15.15 -4.64
C SER A 106 -27.55 16.20 -5.52
N LYS A 107 -26.88 16.72 -6.56
CA LYS A 107 -27.52 17.62 -7.54
C LYS A 107 -28.54 16.88 -8.40
N ILE A 108 -28.25 15.64 -8.81
CA ILE A 108 -29.20 14.79 -9.53
C ILE A 108 -30.44 14.57 -8.66
N GLU A 109 -30.26 14.03 -7.45
CA GLU A 109 -31.36 13.76 -6.50
C GLU A 109 -32.21 15.01 -6.22
N ARG A 110 -31.57 16.16 -6.01
CA ARG A 110 -32.27 17.44 -5.80
C ARG A 110 -33.07 17.86 -7.03
N THR A 111 -32.51 17.70 -8.22
CA THR A 111 -33.17 18.07 -9.47
C THR A 111 -34.35 17.14 -9.75
N GLU A 112 -34.19 15.83 -9.54
CA GLU A 112 -35.27 14.86 -9.63
C GLU A 112 -36.39 15.20 -8.64
N SER A 113 -36.05 15.51 -7.39
CA SER A 113 -37.01 15.95 -6.38
C SER A 113 -37.77 17.21 -6.80
N MET A 114 -37.07 18.19 -7.39
CA MET A 114 -37.70 19.40 -7.94
C MET A 114 -38.67 19.09 -9.08
N VAL A 115 -38.31 18.19 -10.00
CA VAL A 115 -39.19 17.76 -11.10
C VAL A 115 -40.43 17.03 -10.57
N LEU A 116 -40.24 16.13 -9.60
CA LEU A 116 -41.32 15.39 -8.93
C LEU A 116 -42.29 16.32 -8.20
N TYR A 117 -41.82 17.47 -7.71
CA TYR A 117 -42.65 18.53 -7.13
C TYR A 117 -43.31 19.42 -8.21
N TYR A 118 -42.58 19.79 -9.26
CA TYR A 118 -43.05 20.68 -10.31
C TYR A 118 -44.22 20.12 -11.10
N LEU A 119 -44.13 18.85 -11.53
CA LEU A 119 -45.17 18.19 -12.32
C LEU A 119 -46.57 18.27 -11.67
N PRO A 120 -46.78 17.77 -10.43
CA PRO A 120 -48.09 17.83 -9.80
C PRO A 120 -48.54 19.24 -9.40
N SER A 121 -47.63 20.16 -9.07
CA SER A 121 -48.02 21.54 -8.74
C SER A 121 -48.57 22.33 -9.94
N HIS A 122 -48.39 21.81 -11.15
CA HIS A 122 -48.90 22.37 -12.40
C HIS A 122 -49.90 21.43 -13.10
N ASP A 123 -50.43 20.42 -12.38
CA ASP A 123 -51.35 19.40 -12.93
C ASP A 123 -50.79 18.61 -14.15
N LEU A 124 -49.46 18.52 -14.27
CA LEU A 124 -48.77 17.78 -15.34
C LEU A 124 -48.40 16.36 -14.90
N LYS A 125 -48.52 15.40 -15.83
CA LYS A 125 -48.06 14.01 -15.63
C LYS A 125 -46.66 13.75 -16.20
N LYS A 126 -46.30 14.49 -17.25
CA LYS A 126 -45.02 14.43 -17.96
C LYS A 126 -44.71 15.77 -18.63
N ILE A 127 -43.44 16.02 -18.90
CA ILE A 127 -42.93 17.12 -19.73
C ILE A 127 -42.01 16.50 -20.77
N GLU A 128 -42.18 16.91 -22.03
CA GLU A 128 -41.42 16.39 -23.17
C GLU A 128 -40.71 17.55 -23.85
N SER A 129 -39.42 17.35 -24.14
CA SER A 129 -38.62 18.20 -25.02
C SER A 129 -38.22 17.39 -26.26
N HIS A 130 -37.47 18.03 -27.17
CA HIS A 130 -36.91 17.35 -28.33
C HIS A 130 -36.01 16.16 -27.96
N GLU A 131 -35.30 16.22 -26.82
CA GLU A 131 -34.30 15.22 -26.44
C GLU A 131 -34.71 14.35 -25.24
N PHE A 132 -35.58 14.85 -24.35
CA PHE A 132 -35.88 14.17 -23.09
C PHE A 132 -37.36 14.21 -22.74
N THR A 133 -37.82 13.16 -22.07
CA THR A 133 -39.15 13.10 -21.45
C THR A 133 -39.00 12.86 -19.95
N LEU A 134 -39.48 13.80 -19.15
CA LEU A 134 -39.53 13.69 -17.70
C LEU A 134 -40.96 13.34 -17.29
N LYS A 135 -41.16 12.15 -16.73
CA LYS A 135 -42.49 11.67 -16.32
C LYS A 135 -42.50 11.19 -14.88
N ARG A 136 -43.61 11.45 -14.19
CA ARG A 136 -43.84 10.89 -12.86
C ARG A 136 -44.55 9.54 -13.00
N ASN A 137 -43.82 8.47 -12.70
CA ASN A 137 -44.38 7.12 -12.65
C ASN A 137 -44.57 6.68 -11.20
N LYS A 138 -45.58 5.82 -10.97
CA LYS A 138 -45.62 5.03 -9.74
C LYS A 138 -44.55 3.95 -9.82
N ASN A 139 -43.87 3.69 -8.72
CA ASN A 139 -43.00 2.53 -8.60
C ASN A 139 -43.85 1.25 -8.81
N SER A 140 -43.25 0.21 -9.39
CA SER A 140 -43.91 -1.08 -9.58
C SER A 140 -44.28 -1.77 -8.26
N GLN A 141 -43.64 -1.36 -7.17
CA GLN A 141 -43.87 -1.84 -5.83
C GLN A 141 -43.95 -0.64 -4.86
N ASN A 142 -44.73 -0.81 -3.79
CA ASN A 142 -44.77 0.17 -2.72
C ASN A 142 -43.42 0.18 -1.98
N SER A 143 -42.86 1.37 -1.78
CA SER A 143 -41.69 1.55 -0.92
C SER A 143 -42.12 1.60 0.55
N VAL A 144 -41.29 1.05 1.44
CA VAL A 144 -41.51 1.17 2.90
C VAL A 144 -40.88 2.47 3.37
N GLU A 145 -41.69 3.38 3.90
CA GLU A 145 -41.21 4.60 4.55
C GLU A 145 -41.17 4.39 6.06
N ILE A 146 -40.01 4.62 6.68
CA ILE A 146 -39.81 4.44 8.11
C ILE A 146 -39.73 5.81 8.78
N THR A 147 -40.81 6.21 9.46
CA THR A 147 -40.87 7.49 10.18
C THR A 147 -40.37 7.38 11.62
N GLN A 148 -40.61 6.24 12.26
CA GLN A 148 -40.21 5.97 13.65
C GLN A 148 -39.49 4.61 13.71
N PRO A 149 -38.16 4.57 13.48
CA PRO A 149 -37.40 3.32 13.49
C PRO A 149 -37.55 2.53 14.81
N ASP A 150 -37.58 3.24 15.94
CA ASP A 150 -37.62 2.62 17.27
C ASP A 150 -38.96 1.95 17.60
N SER A 151 -40.05 2.32 16.92
CA SER A 151 -41.36 1.68 17.10
C SER A 151 -41.53 0.43 16.24
N ILE A 152 -40.58 0.10 15.35
CA ILE A 152 -40.68 -1.10 14.50
C ILE A 152 -40.51 -2.35 15.38
N PRO A 153 -41.46 -3.30 15.37
CA PRO A 153 -41.31 -4.55 16.12
C PRO A 153 -40.05 -5.34 15.74
N ASN A 154 -39.42 -5.99 16.71
CA ASN A 154 -38.17 -6.72 16.50
C ASN A 154 -38.25 -7.81 15.41
N HIS A 155 -39.41 -8.44 15.23
CA HIS A 155 -39.61 -9.48 14.20
C HIS A 155 -39.55 -8.95 12.75
N LEU A 156 -39.61 -7.64 12.55
CA LEU A 156 -39.46 -6.98 11.24
C LEU A 156 -38.07 -6.36 11.06
N ARG A 157 -37.17 -6.51 12.05
CA ARG A 157 -35.82 -5.95 12.01
C ARG A 157 -34.82 -7.01 11.57
N ARG A 158 -33.77 -6.57 10.89
CA ARG A 158 -32.53 -7.33 10.74
C ARG A 158 -31.54 -6.84 11.78
N PHE A 159 -30.94 -7.77 12.51
CA PHE A 159 -29.88 -7.48 13.47
C PHE A 159 -28.54 -7.94 12.91
N GLU A 160 -27.52 -7.10 13.07
CA GLU A 160 -26.14 -7.43 12.78
C GLU A 160 -25.35 -7.30 14.08
N ALA A 161 -24.61 -8.33 14.46
CA ALA A 161 -23.82 -8.35 15.67
C ALA A 161 -22.43 -8.91 15.38
N LYS A 162 -21.40 -8.32 16.00
CA LYS A 162 -20.07 -8.90 16.10
C LYS A 162 -19.98 -9.63 17.43
N ILE A 163 -19.82 -10.94 17.39
CA ILE A 163 -19.84 -11.81 18.57
C ILE A 163 -18.50 -12.54 18.61
N ASP A 164 -17.86 -12.54 19.78
CA ASP A 164 -16.61 -13.27 19.98
C ASP A 164 -16.86 -14.79 19.97
N GLY A 165 -15.88 -15.54 19.45
CA GLY A 165 -15.99 -16.99 19.26
C GLY A 165 -16.45 -17.78 20.49
N PRO A 166 -15.88 -17.56 21.70
CA PRO A 166 -16.30 -18.29 22.90
C PRO A 166 -17.78 -18.08 23.24
N LEU A 167 -18.23 -16.82 23.26
CA LEU A 167 -19.63 -16.48 23.53
C LEU A 167 -20.57 -17.07 22.46
N TRP A 168 -20.14 -17.04 21.20
CA TRP A 168 -20.91 -17.64 20.10
C TRP A 168 -21.10 -19.15 20.29
N ILE A 169 -20.05 -19.88 20.67
CA ILE A 169 -20.12 -21.32 20.93
C ILE A 169 -21.08 -21.60 22.08
N GLU A 170 -20.95 -20.89 23.22
CA GLU A 170 -21.84 -21.05 24.37
C GLU A 170 -23.31 -20.80 24.01
N VAL A 171 -23.59 -19.75 23.21
CA VAL A 171 -24.94 -19.43 22.75
C VAL A 171 -25.50 -20.55 21.86
N ILE A 172 -24.72 -21.06 20.91
CA ILE A 172 -25.18 -22.11 19.99
C ILE A 172 -25.40 -23.43 20.73
N GLU A 173 -24.55 -23.79 21.69
CA GLU A 173 -24.70 -25.00 22.51
C GLU A 173 -25.89 -24.94 23.47
N ALA A 174 -26.20 -23.76 24.00
CA ALA A 174 -27.33 -23.55 24.89
C ALA A 174 -28.69 -23.56 24.16
N LEU A 175 -28.71 -23.39 22.84
CA LEU A 175 -29.93 -23.34 22.05
C LEU A 175 -30.42 -24.73 21.63
N PRO A 176 -31.75 -24.97 21.58
CA PRO A 176 -32.30 -26.14 20.91
C PRO A 176 -31.82 -26.21 19.44
N LYS A 177 -31.59 -27.42 18.92
CA LYS A 177 -31.09 -27.64 17.55
C LYS A 177 -31.88 -26.87 16.48
N THR A 178 -33.20 -26.78 16.67
CA THR A 178 -34.11 -26.07 15.77
C THR A 178 -33.82 -24.57 15.62
N LEU A 179 -33.15 -23.96 16.61
CA LEU A 179 -32.73 -22.55 16.59
C LEU A 179 -31.22 -22.39 16.35
N ALA A 180 -30.41 -23.34 16.83
CA ALA A 180 -28.97 -23.35 16.66
C ALA A 180 -28.56 -23.43 15.18
N GLU A 181 -29.14 -24.36 14.41
CA GLU A 181 -28.75 -24.59 13.01
C GLU A 181 -29.05 -23.38 12.09
N PRO A 182 -30.26 -22.78 12.10
CA PRO A 182 -30.53 -21.59 11.29
C PRO A 182 -29.69 -20.38 11.71
N LEU A 183 -29.48 -20.19 13.03
CA LEU A 183 -28.66 -19.09 13.53
C LEU A 183 -27.21 -19.26 13.09
N ALA A 184 -26.66 -20.46 13.21
CA ALA A 184 -25.30 -20.77 12.76
C ALA A 184 -25.11 -20.55 11.26
N ALA A 185 -26.08 -20.95 10.44
CA ALA A 185 -26.03 -20.75 8.99
C ALA A 185 -26.13 -19.28 8.55
N SER A 186 -26.72 -18.42 9.38
CA SER A 186 -26.95 -17.02 9.07
C SER A 186 -25.74 -16.10 9.35
N VAL A 187 -24.73 -16.60 10.06
CA VAL A 187 -23.58 -15.81 10.51
C VAL A 187 -22.32 -16.16 9.73
N LYS A 188 -21.64 -15.13 9.22
CA LYS A 188 -20.33 -15.28 8.59
C LYS A 188 -19.24 -15.31 9.68
N SER A 189 -18.39 -16.33 9.66
CA SER A 189 -17.24 -16.47 10.56
C SER A 189 -15.94 -16.04 9.86
N GLU A 190 -15.10 -15.28 10.56
CA GLU A 190 -13.76 -14.87 10.13
C GLU A 190 -12.74 -15.05 11.28
N PRO A 191 -11.50 -15.47 11.00
CA PRO A 191 -10.48 -15.64 12.04
C PRO A 191 -10.15 -14.32 12.76
N SER A 192 -10.11 -14.37 14.09
CA SER A 192 -9.68 -13.23 14.91
C SER A 192 -8.18 -13.26 15.16
N ASN A 193 -7.44 -12.38 14.48
CA ASN A 193 -5.98 -12.27 14.65
C ASN A 193 -5.57 -11.96 16.09
N SER A 194 -6.36 -11.18 16.84
CA SER A 194 -6.07 -10.86 18.24
C SER A 194 -6.22 -12.08 19.14
N ALA A 195 -7.33 -12.84 19.00
CA ALA A 195 -7.56 -14.04 19.78
C ALA A 195 -6.53 -15.15 19.48
N ILE A 196 -6.19 -15.34 18.20
CA ILE A 196 -5.14 -16.29 17.78
C ILE A 196 -3.79 -15.90 18.39
N LYS A 197 -3.43 -14.62 18.35
CA LYS A 197 -2.18 -14.13 18.96
C LYS A 197 -2.13 -14.40 20.46
N GLN A 198 -3.23 -14.13 21.16
CA GLN A 198 -3.33 -14.35 22.60
C GLN A 198 -3.26 -15.83 22.97
N HIS A 199 -3.94 -16.70 22.22
CA HIS A 199 -3.91 -18.15 22.44
C HIS A 199 -2.49 -18.72 22.31
N ILE A 200 -1.77 -18.34 21.26
CA ILE A 200 -0.39 -18.77 21.05
C ILE A 200 0.56 -18.15 22.09
N ALA A 201 0.34 -16.90 22.49
CA ALA A 201 1.11 -16.27 23.57
C ALA A 201 0.94 -17.00 24.92
N ASN A 202 -0.22 -17.61 25.15
CA ASN A 202 -0.49 -18.44 26.32
C ASN A 202 0.03 -19.88 26.21
N GLY A 203 0.85 -20.19 25.20
CA GLY A 203 1.46 -21.51 25.00
C GLY A 203 0.63 -22.49 24.18
N GLY A 204 -0.49 -22.06 23.61
CA GLY A 204 -1.29 -22.89 22.71
C GLY A 204 -0.68 -23.04 21.31
N MET A 205 -0.93 -24.17 20.65
CA MET A 205 -0.61 -24.38 19.23
C MET A 205 -1.92 -24.57 18.44
N ILE A 206 -2.02 -23.96 17.27
CA ILE A 206 -3.18 -24.05 16.39
C ILE A 206 -2.72 -24.54 15.01
N GLU A 207 -3.29 -25.65 14.54
CA GLU A 207 -3.06 -26.11 13.17
C GLU A 207 -3.60 -25.07 12.17
N GLY A 208 -2.77 -24.68 11.20
CA GLY A 208 -3.14 -23.67 10.19
C GLY A 208 -2.88 -22.20 10.58
N ALA A 209 -2.37 -21.92 11.78
CA ALA A 209 -1.96 -20.57 12.18
C ALA A 209 -0.56 -20.56 12.81
N SER A 210 0.30 -19.64 12.37
CA SER A 210 1.61 -19.40 12.99
C SER A 210 1.83 -17.91 13.19
N ILE A 211 2.37 -17.53 14.36
CA ILE A 211 2.85 -16.17 14.57
C ILE A 211 4.25 -16.07 13.98
N LYS A 212 4.41 -15.22 12.98
CA LYS A 212 5.72 -14.84 12.46
C LYS A 212 5.97 -13.38 12.79
N ARG A 213 7.10 -13.10 13.45
CA ARG A 213 7.57 -11.74 13.60
C ARG A 213 8.30 -11.37 12.31
N GLY A 214 7.65 -10.57 11.49
CA GLY A 214 8.27 -9.97 10.31
C GLY A 214 9.14 -8.77 10.71
N TYR A 215 10.10 -8.45 9.87
CA TYR A 215 10.80 -7.17 9.91
C TYR A 215 10.09 -6.20 8.98
N HIS A 216 10.00 -4.93 9.38
CA HIS A 216 9.58 -3.85 8.50
C HIS A 216 10.72 -2.84 8.43
N LEU A 217 10.95 -2.30 7.25
CA LEU A 217 11.90 -1.22 7.06
C LEU A 217 11.31 0.06 7.66
N ARG A 218 12.09 0.74 8.49
CA ARG A 218 11.77 2.09 8.99
C ARG A 218 12.77 3.07 8.41
N ILE A 219 12.28 4.18 7.86
CA ILE A 219 13.11 5.28 7.38
C ILE A 219 13.07 6.36 8.46
N GLU A 220 14.22 6.69 9.02
CA GLU A 220 14.41 7.78 9.98
C GLU A 220 14.97 9.02 9.28
#